data_AF-D6GWQ5-F1
#
_entry.id   AF-D6GWQ5-F1
#
_cell.length_a   1.000
_cell.length_b   1.000
_cell.length_c   1.000
_cell.angle_alpha   90.00
_cell.angle_beta   90.00
_cell.angle_gamma   90.00
#
_symmetry.space_group_name_H-M   'P 1'
#
loop_
_entity.id
_entity.type
_entity.pdbx_description
1 polymer ?
#
loop_
_entity_poly.entity_id
_entity_poly.type
_entity_poly.pdbx_seq_one_letter_code
_entity_poly.pdbx_strand_id
1 'polypeptide(L)'
;MGVLSVGGKFYYSKRVLKGKVYRVEREGIPFAAVHGDPDITNPDITRFGPTVNVSPELEKGNIKSVPDYIESLDIDLDTVESLEKILFDETVSKIIRENFIYSIPGVGKISFTKNEVNKIVPSLKPEDLKLAKNVGGIRPQVIDTKNKRLALGGTAIEGDGALFSVTPSPGATSCLKEAMDNCLYLADYNEKDFDLEKFQTDFDYKTNK
;
A
#
# COMPACT_ATOMS: atom_id res chain seq x y z
N MET A 1 8.92 9.85 -14.79
CA MET A 1 8.74 9.18 -13.47
C MET A 1 7.50 8.33 -13.60
N GLY A 2 7.60 7.01 -13.46
CA GLY A 2 6.44 6.13 -13.64
C GLY A 2 5.71 5.77 -12.34
N VAL A 3 4.42 5.44 -12.44
CA VAL A 3 3.62 4.93 -11.32
C VAL A 3 3.13 3.52 -11.62
N LEU A 4 3.50 2.56 -10.76
CA LEU A 4 2.97 1.20 -10.80
C LEU A 4 1.72 1.10 -9.93
N SER A 5 0.64 0.56 -10.48
CA SER A 5 -0.62 0.32 -9.77
C SER A 5 -0.57 -1.02 -9.04
N VAL A 6 -0.59 -0.94 -7.71
CA VAL A 6 -0.52 -2.11 -6.83
C VAL A 6 -1.83 -2.24 -6.06
N GLY A 7 -2.63 -3.21 -6.46
CA GLY A 7 -3.85 -3.58 -5.79
C GLY A 7 -3.61 -4.63 -4.70
N GLY A 8 -4.67 -4.86 -3.92
CA GLY A 8 -4.72 -6.01 -3.03
C GLY A 8 -6.11 -6.58 -2.83
N LYS A 9 -6.16 -7.88 -2.56
CA LYS A 9 -7.37 -8.59 -2.15
C LYS A 9 -7.27 -8.94 -0.67
N PHE A 10 -8.43 -9.22 -0.07
CA PHE A 10 -8.54 -9.58 1.33
C PHE A 10 -9.30 -10.89 1.46
N TYR A 11 -9.05 -11.61 2.54
CA TYR A 11 -9.89 -12.71 3.01
C TYR A 11 -10.62 -12.31 4.27
N TYR A 12 -11.87 -12.72 4.40
CA TYR A 12 -12.70 -12.54 5.58
C TYR A 12 -12.80 -13.83 6.37
N SER A 13 -12.90 -13.66 7.68
CA SER A 13 -13.22 -14.70 8.66
C SER A 13 -14.21 -14.13 9.66
N LYS A 14 -14.78 -15.00 10.51
CA LYS A 14 -15.43 -14.54 11.75
C LYS A 14 -14.44 -13.73 12.58
N ARG A 15 -14.94 -12.85 13.45
CA ARG A 15 -14.07 -12.05 14.31
C ARG A 15 -13.21 -12.94 15.20
N VAL A 16 -11.90 -12.87 14.96
CA VAL A 16 -10.88 -13.58 15.75
C VAL A 16 -9.84 -12.63 16.34
N LEU A 17 -9.81 -11.37 15.89
CA LEU A 17 -8.93 -10.32 16.42
C LEU A 17 -9.73 -9.23 17.14
N LYS A 18 -9.16 -8.72 18.25
CA LYS A 18 -9.72 -7.58 19.00
C LYS A 18 -9.18 -6.23 18.52
N GLY A 19 -8.06 -6.23 17.81
CA GLY A 19 -7.41 -5.05 17.24
C GLY A 19 -6.56 -5.44 16.03
N LYS A 20 -5.94 -4.44 15.39
CA LYS A 20 -5.10 -4.67 14.22
C LYS A 20 -3.78 -5.32 14.62
N VAL A 21 -3.38 -6.36 13.90
CA VAL A 21 -2.12 -7.09 14.11
C VAL A 21 -1.29 -7.01 12.83
N TYR A 22 -0.17 -6.31 12.92
CA TYR A 22 0.81 -6.22 11.85
C TYR A 22 1.87 -7.30 12.00
N ARG A 23 2.41 -7.74 10.87
CA ARG A 23 3.65 -8.49 10.84
C ARG A 23 4.83 -7.54 10.65
N VAL A 24 6.01 -8.00 11.03
CA VAL A 24 7.25 -7.28 10.73
C VAL A 24 7.39 -7.16 9.21
N GLU A 25 7.50 -5.92 8.74
CA GLU A 25 7.75 -5.60 7.34
C GLU A 25 9.19 -6.00 6.97
N ARG A 26 9.39 -6.44 5.73
CA ARG A 26 10.73 -6.73 5.22
C ARG A 26 11.33 -5.48 4.60
N GLU A 27 12.56 -5.18 4.99
CA GLU A 27 13.30 -4.07 4.41
C GLU A 27 13.44 -4.24 2.88
N GLY A 28 13.35 -3.14 2.15
CA GLY A 28 13.47 -3.12 0.69
C GLY A 28 12.22 -3.58 -0.06
N ILE A 29 11.18 -4.06 0.63
CA ILE A 29 9.90 -4.43 0.01
C ILE A 29 8.90 -3.29 0.20
N PRO A 30 8.40 -2.65 -0.87
CA PRO A 30 7.45 -1.54 -0.77
C PRO A 30 6.02 -1.99 -0.47
N PHE A 31 5.77 -3.29 -0.48
CA PHE A 31 4.45 -3.87 -0.23
C PHE A 31 4.27 -4.18 1.24
N ALA A 32 3.12 -3.79 1.79
CA ALA A 32 2.76 -4.16 3.15
C ALA A 32 2.63 -5.68 3.30
N ALA A 33 3.21 -6.22 4.35
CA ALA A 33 2.98 -7.58 4.78
C ALA A 33 1.50 -7.79 5.12
N VAL A 34 1.06 -9.04 4.94
CA VAL A 34 -0.28 -9.45 5.35
C VAL A 34 -0.48 -9.15 6.83
N HIS A 35 -1.53 -8.41 7.12
CA HIS A 35 -1.98 -8.10 8.47
C HIS A 35 -3.42 -8.58 8.67
N GLY A 36 -3.82 -8.63 9.94
CA GLY A 36 -5.17 -8.94 10.35
C GLY A 36 -5.81 -7.71 11.00
N ASP A 37 -7.02 -7.36 10.60
CA ASP A 37 -7.77 -6.22 11.16
C ASP A 37 -9.25 -6.56 11.35
N PRO A 38 -9.87 -6.16 12.48
CA PRO A 38 -11.33 -6.12 12.58
C PRO A 38 -11.86 -5.18 11.49
N ASP A 39 -12.90 -5.60 10.77
CA ASP A 39 -13.49 -4.71 9.77
C ASP A 39 -14.21 -3.54 10.44
N ILE A 40 -13.96 -2.34 9.93
CA ILE A 40 -14.53 -1.09 10.44
C ILE A 40 -16.02 -0.92 10.15
N THR A 41 -16.53 -1.56 9.09
CA THR A 41 -17.94 -1.53 8.69
C THR A 41 -18.74 -2.70 9.24
N ASN A 42 -18.08 -3.79 9.64
CA ASN A 42 -18.70 -4.97 10.22
C ASN A 42 -17.88 -5.51 11.41
N PRO A 43 -18.33 -5.30 12.65
CA PRO A 43 -17.60 -5.69 13.84
C PRO A 43 -17.57 -7.21 14.10
N ASP A 44 -18.23 -8.04 13.29
CA ASP A 44 -18.27 -9.49 13.44
C ASP A 44 -17.27 -10.22 12.54
N ILE A 45 -16.49 -9.49 11.74
CA ILE A 45 -15.51 -10.07 10.83
C ILE A 45 -14.09 -9.57 11.10
N THR A 46 -13.13 -10.45 10.82
CA THR A 46 -11.71 -10.09 10.71
C THR A 46 -11.28 -10.24 9.26
N ARG A 47 -10.61 -9.22 8.75
CA ARG A 47 -9.99 -9.20 7.43
C ARG A 47 -8.52 -9.58 7.54
N PHE A 48 -8.05 -10.32 6.54
CA PHE A 48 -6.64 -10.66 6.37
C PHE A 48 -6.17 -10.23 4.98
N GLY A 49 -5.09 -9.49 4.93
CA GLY A 49 -4.50 -8.98 3.69
C GLY A 49 -3.69 -7.71 3.95
N PRO A 50 -3.45 -6.89 2.92
CA PRO A 50 -3.73 -7.18 1.52
C PRO A 50 -2.82 -8.29 0.98
N THR A 51 -3.29 -9.05 -0.02
CA THR A 51 -2.38 -9.69 -0.99
C THR A 51 -1.81 -8.62 -1.93
N VAL A 52 -0.70 -8.89 -2.59
CA VAL A 52 -0.08 -7.99 -3.58
C VAL A 52 -0.52 -8.39 -4.99
N ASN A 53 -1.14 -7.48 -5.75
CA ASN A 53 -1.46 -7.71 -7.15
C ASN A 53 -1.08 -6.51 -7.99
N VAL A 54 -0.22 -6.69 -8.98
CA VAL A 54 0.05 -5.66 -9.99
C VAL A 54 -1.09 -5.72 -11.01
N SER A 55 -1.84 -4.63 -11.14
CA SER A 55 -3.06 -4.59 -11.96
C SER A 55 -2.95 -3.43 -12.93
N PRO A 56 -3.14 -3.60 -14.25
CA PRO A 56 -2.97 -2.52 -15.23
C PRO A 56 -4.16 -1.53 -15.26
N GLU A 57 -4.70 -1.17 -14.09
CA GLU A 57 -5.84 -0.28 -13.88
C GLU A 57 -5.48 0.73 -12.78
N LEU A 58 -5.96 1.97 -12.87
CA LEU A 58 -5.85 2.96 -11.78
C LEU A 58 -6.99 2.81 -10.77
N GLU A 59 -8.14 2.35 -11.23
CA GLU A 59 -9.33 2.12 -10.42
C GLU A 59 -9.71 0.65 -10.40
N LYS A 60 -9.85 0.09 -9.20
CA LYS A 60 -10.11 -1.34 -9.02
C LYS A 60 -11.40 -1.78 -9.71
N GLY A 61 -11.29 -2.65 -10.71
CA GLY A 61 -12.43 -3.19 -11.45
C GLY A 61 -13.00 -2.25 -12.51
N ASN A 62 -12.35 -1.11 -12.77
CA ASN A 62 -12.72 -0.18 -13.84
C ASN A 62 -11.70 -0.27 -14.97
N ILE A 63 -11.98 -1.14 -15.95
CA ILE A 63 -11.12 -1.35 -17.12
C ILE A 63 -10.96 -0.11 -18.01
N LYS A 64 -11.86 0.88 -17.86
CA LYS A 64 -11.74 2.14 -18.61
C LYS A 64 -10.58 2.99 -18.12
N SER A 65 -10.02 2.71 -16.94
CA SER A 65 -8.83 3.38 -16.39
C SER A 65 -7.50 2.81 -16.90
N VAL A 66 -7.53 1.77 -17.75
CA VAL A 66 -6.32 1.16 -18.32
C VAL A 66 -5.53 2.13 -19.23
N PRO A 67 -6.16 2.93 -20.12
CA PRO A 67 -5.44 3.91 -20.92
C PRO A 67 -4.73 4.95 -20.05
N ASP A 68 -5.43 5.49 -19.05
CA ASP A 68 -4.87 6.45 -18.09
C ASP A 68 -3.71 5.82 -17.28
N TYR A 69 -3.81 4.53 -16.95
CA TYR A 69 -2.70 3.79 -16.34
C TYR A 69 -1.46 3.76 -17.24
N ILE A 70 -1.62 3.45 -18.52
CA ILE A 70 -0.51 3.40 -19.48
C ILE A 70 0.11 4.79 -19.64
N GLU A 71 -0.71 5.84 -19.69
CA GLU A 71 -0.24 7.23 -19.71
C GLU A 71 0.55 7.58 -18.44
N SER A 72 0.06 7.15 -17.26
CA SER A 72 0.74 7.40 -15.97
C SER A 72 2.08 6.68 -15.79
N LEU A 73 2.39 5.69 -16.63
CA LEU A 73 3.72 5.08 -16.63
C LEU A 73 4.78 6.04 -17.18
N ASP A 74 4.39 7.04 -17.98
CA ASP A 74 5.34 8.00 -18.58
C ASP A 74 6.45 7.24 -19.34
N ILE A 75 6.02 6.40 -20.31
CA ILE A 75 6.88 5.38 -20.92
C ILE A 75 8.02 6.03 -21.72
N ASP A 76 9.21 5.98 -21.14
CA ASP A 76 10.50 6.24 -21.77
C ASP A 76 11.45 5.04 -21.59
N LEU A 77 12.66 5.14 -22.15
CA LEU A 77 13.66 4.06 -22.06
C LEU A 77 14.04 3.77 -20.60
N ASP A 78 14.20 4.81 -19.78
CA ASP A 78 14.58 4.68 -18.38
C ASP A 78 13.49 3.97 -17.55
N THR A 79 12.23 4.25 -17.84
CA THR A 79 11.06 3.61 -17.22
C THR A 79 10.97 2.15 -17.63
N VAL A 80 11.16 1.83 -18.91
CA VAL A 80 11.16 0.44 -19.39
C VAL A 80 12.28 -0.37 -18.72
N GLU A 81 13.52 0.15 -18.69
CA GLU A 81 14.64 -0.50 -18.02
C GLU A 81 14.41 -0.66 -16.51
N SER A 82 13.75 0.32 -15.88
CA SER A 82 13.38 0.26 -14.46
C SER A 82 12.34 -0.82 -14.20
N LEU A 83 11.28 -0.88 -15.00
CA LEU A 83 10.25 -1.92 -14.91
C LEU A 83 10.82 -3.30 -15.13
N GLU A 84 11.68 -3.48 -16.12
CA GLU A 84 12.39 -4.74 -16.38
C GLU A 84 13.17 -5.19 -15.14
N LYS A 85 14.03 -4.30 -14.60
CA LYS A 85 14.83 -4.62 -13.41
C LYS A 85 13.97 -4.94 -12.18
N ILE A 86 12.87 -4.22 -11.97
CA ILE A 86 11.95 -4.46 -10.84
C ILE A 86 11.22 -5.79 -11.02
N LEU A 87 10.74 -6.11 -12.23
CA LEU A 87 10.01 -7.35 -12.51
C LEU A 87 10.92 -8.59 -12.39
N PHE A 88 12.18 -8.46 -12.78
CA PHE A 88 13.17 -9.55 -12.73
C PHE A 88 13.97 -9.60 -11.43
N ASP A 89 13.78 -8.66 -10.50
CA ASP A 89 14.31 -8.78 -9.15
C ASP A 89 13.80 -10.07 -8.50
N GLU A 90 14.71 -10.88 -7.95
CA GLU A 90 14.37 -12.20 -7.40
C GLU A 90 13.37 -12.09 -6.24
N THR A 91 13.49 -11.05 -5.41
CA THR A 91 12.64 -10.84 -4.25
C THR A 91 11.25 -10.40 -4.69
N VAL A 92 11.16 -9.40 -5.56
CA VAL A 92 9.89 -8.89 -6.10
C VAL A 92 9.17 -9.96 -6.91
N SER A 93 9.87 -10.62 -7.83
CA SER A 93 9.28 -11.68 -8.68
C SER A 93 8.77 -12.86 -7.86
N LYS A 94 9.44 -13.21 -6.74
CA LYS A 94 8.96 -14.23 -5.81
C LYS A 94 7.66 -13.79 -5.14
N ILE A 95 7.59 -12.56 -4.63
CA ILE A 95 6.38 -12.01 -4.00
C ILE A 95 5.20 -12.00 -4.97
N ILE A 96 5.43 -11.52 -6.21
CA ILE A 96 4.38 -11.50 -7.24
C ILE A 96 3.88 -12.92 -7.52
N ARG A 97 4.79 -13.89 -7.68
CA ARG A 97 4.44 -15.30 -7.90
C ARG A 97 3.65 -15.91 -6.72
N GLU A 98 4.09 -15.69 -5.49
CA GLU A 98 3.40 -16.17 -4.28
C GLU A 98 2.00 -15.56 -4.16
N ASN A 99 1.86 -14.25 -4.41
CA ASN A 99 0.57 -13.58 -4.34
C ASN A 99 -0.37 -13.93 -5.50
N PHE A 100 0.17 -14.24 -6.67
CA PHE A 100 -0.61 -14.79 -7.77
C PHE A 100 -1.27 -16.11 -7.35
N ILE A 101 -0.53 -17.00 -6.67
CA ILE A 101 -1.08 -18.26 -6.14
C ILE A 101 -2.25 -17.98 -5.19
N TYR A 102 -2.15 -16.98 -4.31
CA TYR A 102 -3.23 -16.62 -3.38
C TYR A 102 -4.52 -16.15 -4.07
N SER A 103 -4.43 -15.74 -5.34
CA SER A 103 -5.59 -15.34 -6.14
C SER A 103 -6.27 -16.50 -6.88
N ILE A 104 -5.65 -17.69 -6.97
CA ILE A 104 -6.20 -18.84 -7.67
C ILE A 104 -7.35 -19.47 -6.86
N PRO A 105 -8.57 -19.63 -7.43
CA PRO A 105 -9.67 -20.29 -6.74
C PRO A 105 -9.32 -21.70 -6.25
N GLY A 106 -9.76 -22.03 -5.02
CA GLY A 106 -9.45 -23.32 -4.38
C GLY A 106 -8.07 -23.35 -3.72
N VAL A 107 -7.00 -23.34 -4.53
CA VAL A 107 -5.60 -23.48 -4.05
C VAL A 107 -5.13 -22.27 -3.26
N GLY A 108 -5.46 -21.06 -3.74
CA GLY A 108 -4.99 -19.80 -3.16
C GLY A 108 -5.42 -19.63 -1.71
N LYS A 109 -6.64 -20.04 -1.38
CA LYS A 109 -7.16 -20.01 -0.01
C LYS A 109 -6.34 -20.88 0.94
N ILE A 110 -6.00 -22.10 0.53
CA ILE A 110 -5.21 -23.04 1.33
C ILE A 110 -3.80 -22.48 1.54
N SER A 111 -3.17 -22.02 0.47
CA SER A 111 -1.81 -21.46 0.51
C SER A 111 -1.75 -20.19 1.37
N PHE A 112 -2.68 -19.26 1.18
CA PHE A 112 -2.77 -18.01 1.95
C PHE A 112 -3.00 -18.28 3.44
N THR A 113 -3.87 -19.25 3.77
CA THR A 113 -4.11 -19.60 5.17
C THR A 113 -2.83 -20.09 5.84
N LYS A 114 -2.18 -21.09 5.25
CA LYS A 114 -1.01 -21.77 5.81
C LYS A 114 0.20 -20.84 5.90
N ASN A 115 0.45 -20.09 4.84
CA ASN A 115 1.67 -19.30 4.71
C ASN A 115 1.54 -17.93 5.36
N GLU A 116 0.36 -17.31 5.36
CA GLU A 116 0.21 -15.91 5.78
C GLU A 116 -0.66 -15.75 7.02
N VAL A 117 -1.88 -16.31 7.01
CA VAL A 117 -2.85 -16.13 8.12
C VAL A 117 -2.44 -16.87 9.38
N ASN A 118 -1.91 -18.08 9.28
CA ASN A 118 -1.50 -18.86 10.45
C ASN A 118 -0.28 -18.28 11.19
N LYS A 119 0.46 -17.33 10.58
CA LYS A 119 1.47 -16.54 11.28
C LYS A 119 0.85 -15.52 12.26
N ILE A 120 -0.43 -15.16 12.08
CA ILE A 120 -1.18 -14.21 12.92
C ILE A 120 -2.13 -14.98 13.84
N VAL A 121 -2.92 -15.90 13.28
CA VAL A 121 -3.86 -16.76 14.02
C VAL A 121 -3.63 -18.22 13.65
N PRO A 122 -2.77 -18.95 14.39
CA PRO A 122 -2.37 -20.33 14.06
C PRO A 122 -3.52 -21.33 13.97
N SER A 123 -4.63 -21.07 14.67
CA SER A 123 -5.78 -21.98 14.74
C SER A 123 -6.75 -21.88 13.55
N LEU A 124 -6.65 -20.86 12.71
CA LEU A 124 -7.56 -20.69 11.57
C LEU A 124 -7.32 -21.73 10.48
N LYS A 125 -8.41 -22.25 9.91
CA LYS A 125 -8.37 -23.22 8.82
C LYS A 125 -8.78 -22.57 7.50
N PRO A 126 -8.42 -23.16 6.35
CA PRO A 126 -8.82 -22.61 5.05
C PRO A 126 -10.34 -22.52 4.86
N GLU A 127 -11.11 -23.36 5.53
CA GLU A 127 -12.58 -23.34 5.54
C GLU A 127 -13.17 -22.11 6.26
N ASP A 128 -12.43 -21.52 7.20
CA ASP A 128 -12.86 -20.31 7.93
C ASP A 128 -12.69 -19.04 7.11
N LEU A 129 -11.94 -19.10 6.00
CA LEU A 129 -11.66 -17.95 5.15
C LEU A 129 -12.59 -17.89 3.94
N LYS A 130 -13.01 -16.68 3.59
CA LYS A 130 -13.74 -16.37 2.36
C LYS A 130 -13.08 -15.20 1.65
N LEU A 131 -12.80 -15.34 0.36
CA LEU A 131 -12.25 -14.24 -0.42
C LEU A 131 -13.25 -13.08 -0.42
N ALA A 132 -12.79 -11.89 -0.04
CA ALA A 132 -13.59 -10.68 -0.08
C ALA A 132 -13.86 -10.30 -1.53
N LYS A 133 -15.13 -10.05 -1.85
CA LYS A 133 -15.54 -9.57 -3.18
C LYS A 133 -15.68 -8.05 -3.13
N ASN A 134 -15.26 -7.37 -4.19
CA ASN A 134 -15.40 -5.93 -4.37
C ASN A 134 -14.80 -5.09 -3.23
N VAL A 135 -13.74 -5.60 -2.58
CA VAL A 135 -13.06 -4.95 -1.46
C VAL A 135 -11.59 -4.79 -1.75
N GLY A 136 -11.03 -3.66 -1.36
CA GLY A 136 -9.63 -3.28 -1.56
C GLY A 136 -9.54 -2.05 -2.48
N GLY A 137 -8.33 -1.50 -2.59
CA GLY A 137 -8.04 -0.38 -3.47
C GLY A 137 -6.79 -0.65 -4.28
N ILE A 138 -6.52 0.25 -5.22
CA ILE A 138 -5.25 0.34 -5.94
C ILE A 138 -4.44 1.45 -5.28
N ARG A 139 -3.16 1.17 -5.04
CA ARG A 139 -2.21 2.15 -4.51
C ARG A 139 -1.22 2.51 -5.61
N PRO A 140 -0.90 3.81 -5.79
CA PRO A 140 0.20 4.20 -6.63
C PRO A 140 1.51 3.81 -5.94
N GLN A 141 2.39 3.17 -6.69
CA GLN A 141 3.74 2.85 -6.26
C GLN A 141 4.72 3.56 -7.20
N VAL A 142 5.41 4.56 -6.68
CA VAL A 142 6.32 5.39 -7.48
C VAL A 142 7.55 4.58 -7.88
N ILE A 143 7.95 4.71 -9.15
CA ILE A 143 9.16 4.14 -9.72
C ILE A 143 10.25 5.21 -9.69
N ASP A 144 11.32 4.92 -8.95
CA ASP A 144 12.56 5.69 -8.98
C ASP A 144 13.38 5.23 -10.18
N THR A 145 13.25 5.94 -11.31
CA THR A 145 13.94 5.59 -12.56
C THR A 145 15.45 5.77 -12.49
N LYS A 146 15.94 6.67 -11.62
CA LYS A 146 17.37 6.91 -11.41
C LYS A 146 18.04 5.72 -10.73
N ASN A 147 17.42 5.17 -9.68
CA ASN A 147 17.94 4.00 -8.96
C ASN A 147 17.37 2.68 -9.49
N LYS A 148 16.43 2.73 -10.44
CA LYS A 148 15.74 1.58 -11.05
C LYS A 148 15.10 0.67 -10.00
N ARG A 149 14.34 1.27 -9.07
CA ARG A 149 13.69 0.58 -7.94
C ARG A 149 12.34 1.21 -7.61
N LEU A 150 11.52 0.50 -6.84
CA LEU A 150 10.30 1.09 -6.28
C LEU A 150 10.70 2.04 -5.12
N ALA A 151 10.17 3.25 -5.13
CA ALA A 151 10.42 4.23 -4.08
C ALA A 151 9.78 3.77 -2.76
N LEU A 152 10.46 4.00 -1.63
CA LEU A 152 9.95 3.68 -0.30
C LEU A 152 9.49 4.97 0.39
N GLY A 153 8.32 4.93 1.02
CA GLY A 153 7.76 6.07 1.76
C GLY A 153 7.05 7.11 0.89
N GLY A 154 6.48 8.12 1.56
CA GLY A 154 5.87 9.29 0.93
C GLY A 154 6.86 10.06 0.08
N THR A 155 6.40 10.60 -1.04
CA THR A 155 7.13 11.57 -1.86
C THR A 155 6.20 12.71 -2.26
N ALA A 156 6.76 13.87 -2.57
CA ALA A 156 6.01 14.99 -3.13
C ALA A 156 6.66 15.42 -4.45
N ILE A 157 5.83 15.72 -5.44
CA ILE A 157 6.25 16.41 -6.64
C ILE A 157 5.95 17.89 -6.42
N GLU A 158 7.00 18.68 -6.31
CA GLU A 158 6.93 20.13 -6.09
C GLU A 158 6.78 20.85 -7.44
N GLY A 159 5.96 21.90 -7.44
CA GLY A 159 5.68 22.74 -8.61
C GLY A 159 5.52 24.21 -8.21
N ASP A 160 5.20 25.06 -9.17
CA ASP A 160 5.06 26.50 -8.94
C ASP A 160 3.75 26.80 -8.17
N GLY A 161 3.81 26.79 -6.84
CA GLY A 161 2.67 27.06 -5.94
C GLY A 161 1.71 25.89 -5.76
N ALA A 162 2.10 24.71 -6.23
CA ALA A 162 1.36 23.48 -6.09
C ALA A 162 2.30 22.33 -5.73
N LEU A 163 1.81 21.37 -4.98
CA LEU A 163 2.51 20.12 -4.71
C LEU A 163 1.57 18.94 -4.92
N PHE A 164 2.11 17.86 -5.48
CA PHE A 164 1.42 16.59 -5.58
C PHE A 164 2.04 15.59 -4.60
N SER A 165 1.38 15.43 -3.46
CA SER A 165 1.82 14.51 -2.41
C SER A 165 1.35 13.09 -2.73
N VAL A 166 2.30 12.17 -2.85
CA VAL A 166 2.06 10.75 -3.10
C VAL A 166 2.49 9.96 -1.88
N THR A 167 1.50 9.39 -1.22
CA THR A 167 1.70 8.64 0.02
C THR A 167 1.41 7.15 -0.18
N PRO A 168 2.42 6.32 -0.53
CA PRO A 168 2.27 4.88 -0.50
C PRO A 168 2.20 4.38 0.96
N SER A 169 2.08 3.07 1.14
CA SER A 169 2.10 2.47 2.48
C SER A 169 3.45 2.78 3.18
N PRO A 170 3.47 3.16 4.48
CA PRO A 170 2.37 3.19 5.45
C PRO A 170 1.72 4.59 5.64
N GLY A 171 1.07 5.13 4.61
CA GLY A 171 0.52 6.50 4.61
C GLY A 171 -0.39 6.93 5.76
N ALA A 172 -1.21 6.02 6.29
CA ALA A 172 -2.05 6.36 7.43
C ALA A 172 -1.22 6.71 8.68
N THR A 173 -0.06 6.08 8.84
CA THR A 173 0.86 6.32 9.96
C THR A 173 1.66 7.61 9.75
N SER A 174 2.09 7.89 8.52
CA SER A 174 2.91 9.06 8.19
C SER A 174 2.10 10.32 7.85
N CYS A 175 0.77 10.24 7.79
CA CYS A 175 -0.07 11.31 7.25
C CYS A 175 0.13 12.67 7.93
N LEU A 176 0.30 12.74 9.25
CA LEU A 176 0.51 14.00 9.96
C LEU A 176 1.89 14.61 9.68
N LYS A 177 2.92 13.78 9.57
CA LYS A 177 4.28 14.23 9.22
C LYS A 177 4.30 14.76 7.80
N GLU A 178 3.68 14.06 6.86
CA GLU A 178 3.60 14.50 5.46
C GLU A 178 2.75 15.75 5.30
N ALA A 179 1.63 15.86 6.02
CA ALA A 179 0.83 17.08 6.04
C ALA A 179 1.63 18.29 6.54
N MET A 180 2.42 18.11 7.60
CA MET A 180 3.32 19.14 8.11
C MET A 180 4.34 19.58 7.06
N ASP A 181 5.01 18.63 6.41
CA ASP A 181 6.02 18.91 5.38
C ASP A 181 5.41 19.65 4.18
N ASN A 182 4.24 19.20 3.73
CA ASN A 182 3.50 19.84 2.65
C ASN A 182 3.07 21.27 3.01
N CYS A 183 2.61 21.51 4.25
CA CYS A 183 2.26 22.84 4.72
C CYS A 183 3.47 23.78 4.80
N LEU A 184 4.62 23.29 5.28
CA LEU A 184 5.86 24.06 5.32
C LEU A 184 6.30 24.49 3.91
N TYR A 185 6.25 23.58 2.95
CA TYR A 185 6.56 23.88 1.55
C TYR A 185 5.64 24.98 0.98
N LEU A 186 4.32 24.85 1.17
CA LEU A 186 3.36 25.85 0.67
C LEU A 186 3.51 27.20 1.37
N ALA A 187 3.82 27.20 2.67
CA ALA A 187 4.03 28.41 3.43
C ALA A 187 5.26 29.18 2.92
N ASP A 188 6.38 28.47 2.70
CA ASP A 188 7.61 29.03 2.12
C ASP A 188 7.34 29.64 0.74
N TYR A 189 6.67 28.89 -0.15
CA TYR A 189 6.31 29.38 -1.48
C TYR A 189 5.46 30.65 -1.46
N ASN A 190 4.54 30.78 -0.49
CA ASN A 190 3.63 31.93 -0.38
C ASN A 190 4.18 33.06 0.50
N GLU A 191 5.43 32.98 0.95
CA GLU A 191 6.04 33.91 1.91
C GLU A 191 5.16 34.07 3.17
N LYS A 192 4.66 32.95 3.70
CA LYS A 192 3.84 32.88 4.91
C LYS A 192 4.56 32.08 5.99
N ASP A 193 4.24 32.42 7.23
CA ASP A 193 4.65 31.64 8.39
C ASP A 193 3.64 30.52 8.64
N PHE A 194 4.15 29.29 8.73
CA PHE A 194 3.39 28.16 9.27
C PHE A 194 3.69 28.04 10.77
N ASP A 195 2.65 28.08 11.60
CA ASP A 195 2.76 27.95 13.05
C ASP A 195 3.09 26.49 13.44
N LEU A 196 4.38 26.15 13.32
CA LEU A 196 4.89 24.81 13.56
C LEU A 196 4.76 24.41 15.04
N GLU A 197 4.93 25.35 15.96
CA GLU A 197 4.80 25.08 17.40
C GLU A 197 3.38 24.71 17.77
N LYS A 198 2.38 25.44 17.23
CA LYS A 198 0.97 25.10 17.44
C LYS A 198 0.61 23.78 16.78
N PHE A 199 1.05 23.53 15.55
CA PHE A 199 0.81 22.25 14.88
C PHE A 199 1.36 21.10 15.72
N GLN A 200 2.62 21.21 16.16
CA GLN A 200 3.21 20.21 17.05
C GLN A 200 2.41 20.07 18.33
N THR A 201 2.01 21.16 18.99
CA THR A 201 1.21 21.11 20.23
C THR A 201 -0.15 20.41 20.05
N ASP A 202 -0.83 20.64 18.92
CA ASP A 202 -2.13 20.02 18.62
C ASP A 202 -2.02 18.50 18.39
N PHE A 203 -0.85 18.03 17.93
CA PHE A 203 -0.60 16.62 17.59
C PHE A 203 0.37 15.89 18.55
N ASP A 204 1.01 16.62 19.48
CA ASP A 204 1.83 16.06 20.55
C ASP A 204 0.89 15.43 21.57
N TYR A 205 0.57 14.16 21.32
CA TYR A 205 -0.12 13.28 22.25
C TYR A 205 0.69 13.25 23.54
N LYS A 206 0.39 14.16 24.48
CA LYS A 206 0.89 14.07 25.85
C LYS A 206 0.69 12.63 26.31
N THR A 207 1.80 11.96 26.55
CA THR A 207 1.96 10.73 27.33
C THR A 207 1.51 10.99 28.77
N ASN A 208 0.23 11.28 28.96
CA ASN A 208 -0.43 11.39 30.25
C ASN A 208 -1.56 10.37 30.31
N LYS A 209 -1.18 9.09 30.42
CA LYS A 209 -1.88 8.06 31.18
C LYS A 209 -0.87 7.05 31.71
#